data_AF-A0A7V1PXG6-F1
#
_entry.id   AF-A0A7V1PXG6-F1
#
_cell.length_a   1.000
_cell.length_b   1.000
_cell.length_c   1.000
_cell.angle_alpha   90.00
_cell.angle_beta   90.00
_cell.angle_gamma   90.00
#
_symmetry.space_group_name_H-M   'P 1'
#
loop_
_entity.id
_entity.type
_entity.pdbx_description
1 polymer ?
#
loop_
_entity_poly.entity_id
_entity_poly.type
_entity_poly.pdbx_seq_one_letter_code
_entity_poly.pdbx_strand_id
1 'polypeptide(L)'
;MDSDKESYIGPEAILKYISKNKQKYGSDQNININSINISFIISALKELKLSKPRKKRIKGGSEYQRYPKILISQIGELILEIDFIQRFIKGQARPVHFIGFSVKKLKLRQYRRISGQTNVNTRKESAWFFNNFFVPDAVKMDNGLAFIGSNSAKRTISKTVKYLFGKNIIPIFTNPRSPWNNGSVEGSNSVFVRNFWNKFEFSSAEDIDGKLELFNQSSLEYSDYEQNELENKNDKKFIPQIYFIRKVNENQRKGGKGEINILNEKIELPDEYINLYILSKWNLKTEMLYVYFENEGKEILIKKMKFQINKNSQISI
;
A
#
# COMPACT_ATOMS: atom_id res chain seq x y z
N MET A 1 35.04 7.82 -14.83
CA MET A 1 34.11 8.68 -15.58
C MET A 1 32.78 7.94 -15.68
N ASP A 2 31.86 8.34 -14.80
CA ASP A 2 30.41 8.13 -14.75
C ASP A 2 29.81 6.87 -15.40
N SER A 3 29.71 5.78 -14.62
CA SER A 3 28.81 4.65 -14.92
C SER A 3 27.71 4.42 -13.86
N ASP A 4 27.59 5.27 -12.83
CA ASP A 4 26.67 5.04 -11.69
C ASP A 4 25.41 5.93 -11.68
N LYS A 5 25.04 6.51 -12.84
CA LYS A 5 23.79 7.28 -13.00
C LYS A 5 22.74 6.55 -13.84
N GLU A 6 22.54 5.26 -13.62
CA GLU A 6 21.32 4.60 -14.12
C GLU A 6 20.12 5.01 -13.24
N SER A 7 19.58 6.19 -13.53
CA SER A 7 18.29 6.62 -12.99
C SER A 7 17.21 5.61 -13.36
N TYR A 8 16.30 5.40 -12.42
CA TYR A 8 15.23 4.43 -12.53
C TYR A 8 14.23 4.85 -13.61
N ILE A 9 14.20 4.22 -14.79
CA ILE A 9 13.26 4.67 -15.82
C ILE A 9 12.38 3.57 -16.43
N GLY A 10 11.15 3.46 -15.91
CA GLY A 10 10.04 2.84 -16.66
C GLY A 10 9.61 3.73 -17.84
N PRO A 11 8.83 3.22 -18.81
CA PRO A 11 8.47 3.99 -20.00
C PRO A 11 7.76 5.33 -19.71
N GLU A 12 6.89 5.37 -18.69
CA GLU A 12 6.23 6.62 -18.22
C GLU A 12 7.23 7.62 -17.66
N ALA A 13 8.23 7.13 -16.94
CA ALA A 13 9.27 7.93 -16.34
C ALA A 13 10.18 8.55 -17.42
N ILE A 14 10.49 7.81 -18.50
CA ILE A 14 11.29 8.33 -19.64
C ILE A 14 10.48 9.42 -20.34
N LEU A 15 9.19 9.18 -20.55
CA LEU A 15 8.31 10.15 -21.19
C LEU A 15 8.24 11.45 -20.39
N LYS A 16 8.11 11.36 -19.07
CA LYS A 16 8.09 12.52 -18.16
C LYS A 16 9.44 13.25 -18.17
N TYR A 17 10.56 12.52 -18.16
CA TYR A 17 11.90 13.09 -18.26
C TYR A 17 12.12 13.85 -19.59
N ILE A 18 11.80 13.23 -20.73
CA ILE A 18 11.89 13.87 -22.06
C ILE A 18 11.01 15.11 -22.11
N SER A 19 9.79 15.01 -21.57
CA SER A 19 8.82 16.13 -21.55
C SER A 19 9.31 17.31 -20.70
N LYS A 20 9.91 17.05 -19.53
CA LYS A 20 10.49 18.08 -18.65
C LYS A 20 11.75 18.72 -19.25
N ASN A 21 12.50 17.99 -20.07
CA ASN A 21 13.76 18.45 -20.67
C ASN A 21 13.61 18.84 -22.15
N LYS A 22 12.39 19.18 -22.62
CA LYS A 22 12.10 19.49 -24.03
C LYS A 22 13.07 20.50 -24.65
N GLN A 23 13.48 21.52 -23.91
CA GLN A 23 14.40 22.55 -24.40
C GLN A 23 15.83 22.03 -24.65
N LYS A 24 16.28 21.03 -23.87
CA LYS A 24 17.60 20.41 -24.01
C LYS A 24 17.72 19.51 -25.24
N TYR A 25 16.60 18.91 -25.65
CA TYR A 25 16.53 17.99 -26.80
C TYR A 25 15.91 18.64 -28.05
N GLY A 26 15.25 19.78 -27.91
CA GLY A 26 14.60 20.51 -29.01
C GLY A 26 15.56 21.35 -29.85
N SER A 27 16.80 21.54 -29.38
CA SER A 27 17.88 22.18 -30.15
C SER A 27 18.55 21.25 -31.17
N ASP A 28 18.37 19.92 -31.04
CA ASP A 28 18.75 18.96 -32.08
C ASP A 28 17.64 18.92 -33.13
N GLN A 29 17.88 19.59 -34.26
CA GLN A 29 16.89 20.03 -35.26
C GLN A 29 16.08 18.93 -35.99
N ASN A 30 16.09 17.66 -35.55
CA ASN A 30 15.38 16.57 -36.22
C ASN A 30 14.46 15.72 -35.32
N ILE A 31 14.30 16.06 -34.04
CA ILE A 31 13.43 15.28 -33.14
C ILE A 31 12.15 16.07 -32.84
N ASN A 32 11.03 15.66 -33.45
CA ASN A 32 9.71 16.15 -33.04
C ASN A 32 9.33 15.51 -31.69
N ILE A 33 9.72 16.15 -30.58
CA ILE A 33 9.47 15.62 -29.23
C ILE A 33 7.97 15.43 -28.95
N ASN A 34 7.09 16.15 -29.64
CA ASN A 34 5.63 15.98 -29.49
C ASN A 34 5.11 14.68 -30.12
N SER A 35 5.88 14.00 -30.98
CA SER A 35 5.52 12.68 -31.51
C SER A 35 5.98 11.52 -30.62
N ILE A 36 6.87 11.78 -29.64
CA ILE A 36 7.35 10.78 -28.68
C ILE A 36 6.22 10.48 -27.71
N ASN A 37 5.62 9.30 -27.86
CA ASN A 37 4.60 8.78 -26.98
C ASN A 37 5.11 7.55 -26.21
N ILE A 38 4.31 7.07 -25.27
CA ILE A 38 4.71 5.93 -24.44
C ILE A 38 4.92 4.65 -25.25
N SER A 39 4.21 4.45 -26.35
CA SER A 39 4.36 3.29 -27.22
C SER A 39 5.71 3.28 -27.93
N PHE A 40 6.16 4.45 -28.41
CA PHE A 40 7.49 4.62 -28.98
C PHE A 40 8.59 4.28 -27.96
N ILE A 41 8.49 4.82 -26.74
CA ILE A 41 9.46 4.55 -25.67
C ILE A 41 9.47 3.06 -25.29
N ILE A 42 8.30 2.43 -25.19
CA ILE A 42 8.20 0.98 -24.95
C ILE A 42 8.89 0.20 -26.08
N SER A 43 8.71 0.61 -27.34
CA SER A 43 9.34 -0.04 -28.49
C SER A 43 10.86 0.11 -28.44
N ALA A 44 11.37 1.32 -28.22
CA ALA A 44 12.80 1.60 -28.10
C ALA A 44 13.44 0.80 -26.95
N LEU A 45 12.79 0.75 -25.78
CA LEU A 45 13.27 -0.06 -24.65
C LEU A 45 13.28 -1.57 -24.93
N LYS A 46 12.38 -2.06 -25.78
CA LYS A 46 12.40 -3.48 -26.19
C LYS A 46 13.53 -3.75 -27.18
N GLU A 47 13.69 -2.87 -28.17
CA GLU A 47 14.73 -2.96 -29.20
C GLU A 47 16.13 -2.94 -28.57
N LEU A 48 16.35 -2.02 -27.62
CA LEU A 48 17.59 -1.91 -26.84
C LEU A 48 17.75 -3.00 -25.77
N LYS A 49 16.80 -3.94 -25.66
CA LYS A 49 16.76 -5.01 -24.64
C LYS A 49 16.80 -4.50 -23.19
N LEU A 50 16.36 -3.26 -22.97
CA LEU A 50 16.25 -2.61 -21.67
C LEU A 50 14.92 -2.91 -20.95
N SER A 51 14.01 -3.68 -21.57
CA SER A 51 12.75 -4.10 -20.96
C SER A 51 12.45 -5.60 -21.15
N LYS A 52 11.87 -6.24 -20.14
CA LYS A 52 11.45 -7.65 -20.22
C LYS A 52 10.04 -7.78 -20.83
N PRO A 53 9.77 -8.83 -21.63
CA PRO A 53 8.44 -9.07 -22.19
C PRO A 53 7.39 -9.22 -21.06
N ARG A 54 6.29 -8.48 -21.17
CA ARG A 54 5.16 -8.59 -20.24
C ARG A 54 4.53 -9.99 -20.41
N LYS A 55 4.60 -10.83 -19.37
CA LYS A 55 3.72 -12.01 -19.27
C LYS A 55 2.27 -11.52 -19.29
N LYS A 56 1.41 -12.11 -20.14
CA LYS A 56 -0.04 -11.84 -20.14
C LYS A 56 -0.58 -12.13 -18.73
N ARG A 57 -0.97 -11.08 -18.01
CA ARG A 57 -1.65 -11.21 -16.71
C ARG A 57 -3.11 -11.55 -17.02
N ILE A 58 -3.60 -12.67 -16.53
CA ILE A 58 -5.02 -12.99 -16.56
C ILE A 58 -5.70 -12.00 -15.61
N LYS A 59 -6.38 -10.99 -16.15
CA LYS A 59 -7.26 -10.10 -15.36
C LYS A 59 -8.54 -10.85 -15.03
N GLY A 60 -9.07 -10.69 -13.81
CA GLY A 60 -10.43 -11.13 -13.50
C GLY A 60 -10.68 -11.60 -12.07
N GLY A 61 -9.68 -12.19 -11.39
CA GLY A 61 -9.92 -12.86 -10.09
C GLY A 61 -10.58 -11.99 -9.00
N SER A 62 -10.28 -10.69 -8.93
CA SER A 62 -10.87 -9.76 -7.96
C SER A 62 -12.24 -9.21 -8.34
N GLU A 63 -12.57 -9.18 -9.63
CA GLU A 63 -13.89 -8.78 -10.13
C GLU A 63 -14.90 -9.89 -9.85
N TYR A 64 -14.52 -11.15 -10.10
CA TYR A 64 -15.31 -12.32 -9.72
C TYR A 64 -15.49 -12.46 -8.21
N GLN A 65 -14.53 -12.01 -7.40
CA GLN A 65 -14.60 -12.05 -5.94
C GLN A 65 -15.17 -10.77 -5.32
N ARG A 66 -15.65 -9.81 -6.12
CA ARG A 66 -16.31 -8.57 -5.67
C ARG A 66 -15.48 -7.77 -4.65
N TYR A 67 -14.21 -7.52 -4.95
CA TYR A 67 -13.35 -6.67 -4.10
C TYR A 67 -13.95 -5.26 -3.94
N PRO A 68 -14.12 -4.73 -2.70
CA PRO A 68 -14.90 -3.51 -2.43
C PRO A 68 -14.11 -2.23 -2.76
N LYS A 69 -13.81 -2.03 -4.05
CA LYS A 69 -12.89 -0.99 -4.53
C LYS A 69 -13.49 0.41 -4.32
N ILE A 70 -14.77 0.59 -4.60
CA ILE A 70 -15.47 1.87 -4.50
C ILE A 70 -15.61 2.26 -3.03
N LEU A 71 -16.07 1.34 -2.17
CA LEU A 71 -16.18 1.58 -0.74
C LEU A 71 -14.83 1.92 -0.10
N ILE A 72 -13.75 1.24 -0.51
CA ILE A 72 -12.39 1.60 -0.04
C ILE A 72 -12.02 3.02 -0.47
N SER A 73 -12.29 3.41 -1.72
CA SER A 73 -11.97 4.76 -2.21
C SER A 73 -12.79 5.88 -1.55
N GLN A 74 -13.93 5.54 -0.95
CA GLN A 74 -14.75 6.48 -0.18
C GLN A 74 -14.23 6.69 1.25
N ILE A 75 -13.32 5.84 1.74
CA ILE A 75 -12.72 6.01 3.08
C ILE A 75 -11.82 7.25 3.11
N GLY A 76 -11.13 7.53 2.01
CA GLY A 76 -10.16 8.62 1.92
C GLY A 76 -9.64 8.79 0.51
N GLU A 77 -9.27 10.02 0.17
CA GLU A 77 -8.74 10.39 -1.14
C GLU A 77 -7.27 9.95 -1.28
N LEU A 78 -6.49 10.19 -0.23
CA LEU A 78 -5.10 9.81 -0.13
C LEU A 78 -4.94 8.62 0.82
N ILE A 79 -5.01 7.41 0.25
CA ILE A 79 -4.76 6.17 0.98
C ILE A 79 -3.30 5.77 0.83
N LEU A 80 -2.57 5.78 1.96
CA LEU A 80 -1.21 5.29 2.05
C LEU A 80 -1.21 3.79 2.33
N GLU A 81 -0.50 3.02 1.52
CA GLU A 81 -0.22 1.61 1.80
C GLU A 81 1.16 1.46 2.41
N ILE A 82 1.24 0.67 3.49
CA ILE A 82 2.48 0.36 4.19
C ILE A 82 2.69 -1.15 4.18
N ASP A 83 3.90 -1.59 3.80
CA ASP A 83 4.28 -2.99 3.86
C ASP A 83 5.76 -3.16 4.24
N PHE A 84 6.10 -4.33 4.78
CA PHE A 84 7.49 -4.69 5.05
C PHE A 84 8.08 -5.50 3.92
N ILE A 85 9.37 -5.29 3.66
CA ILE A 85 10.15 -6.04 2.68
C ILE A 85 11.36 -6.64 3.40
N GLN A 86 11.66 -7.90 3.11
CA GLN A 86 12.83 -8.60 3.63
C GLN A 86 13.70 -9.10 2.48
N ARG A 87 15.02 -8.90 2.60
CA ARG A 87 16.01 -9.32 1.62
C ARG A 87 17.29 -9.82 2.29
N PHE A 88 18.13 -10.50 1.52
CA PHE A 88 19.40 -11.06 1.97
C PHE A 88 20.50 -10.60 1.03
N ILE A 89 21.53 -9.98 1.59
CA ILE A 89 22.75 -9.68 0.83
C ILE A 89 23.41 -11.02 0.49
N LYS A 90 23.92 -11.17 -0.73
CA LYS A 90 24.56 -12.41 -1.18
C LYS A 90 25.71 -12.77 -0.24
N GLY A 91 25.74 -14.02 0.23
CA GLY A 91 26.73 -14.51 1.19
C GLY A 91 26.46 -14.14 2.65
N GLN A 92 25.37 -13.42 2.96
CA GLN A 92 24.99 -13.09 4.34
C GLN A 92 23.73 -13.86 4.77
N ALA A 93 23.77 -14.43 5.98
CA ALA A 93 22.64 -15.16 6.56
C ALA A 93 21.60 -14.23 7.22
N ARG A 94 22.00 -13.03 7.65
CA ARG A 94 21.11 -12.09 8.32
C ARG A 94 20.28 -11.31 7.29
N PRO A 95 18.96 -11.20 7.48
CA PRO A 95 18.13 -10.40 6.60
C PRO A 95 18.34 -8.90 6.81
N VAL A 96 18.17 -8.14 5.74
CA VAL A 96 17.93 -6.70 5.76
C VAL A 96 16.43 -6.46 5.62
N HIS A 97 15.90 -5.55 6.43
CA HIS A 97 14.49 -5.21 6.43
C HIS A 97 14.28 -3.79 5.90
N PHE A 98 13.15 -3.60 5.22
CA PHE A 98 12.69 -2.31 4.75
C PHE A 98 11.21 -2.15 5.08
N ILE A 99 10.76 -0.91 5.14
CA ILE A 99 9.35 -0.52 5.10
C ILE A 99 9.12 0.30 3.83
N GLY A 100 8.10 -0.09 3.08
CA GLY A 100 7.67 0.60 1.87
C GLY A 100 6.40 1.40 2.13
N PHE A 101 6.35 2.60 1.56
CA PHE A 101 5.22 3.51 1.55
C PHE A 101 4.76 3.66 0.10
N SER A 102 3.47 3.51 -0.16
CA SER A 102 2.93 3.62 -1.52
C SER A 102 1.60 4.34 -1.52
N VAL A 103 1.49 5.42 -2.28
CA VAL A 103 0.24 6.16 -2.50
C VAL A 103 -0.10 6.05 -3.97
N LYS A 104 -1.04 5.15 -4.29
CA LYS A 104 -1.32 4.79 -5.69
C LYS A 104 -1.80 5.97 -6.52
N LYS A 105 -2.65 6.84 -5.95
CA LYS A 105 -3.23 8.01 -6.63
C LYS A 105 -2.14 8.97 -7.13
N LEU A 106 -1.09 9.16 -6.34
CA LEU A 106 0.04 10.04 -6.64
C LEU A 106 1.20 9.33 -7.33
N LYS A 107 1.09 8.02 -7.58
CA LYS A 107 2.20 7.14 -7.99
C LYS A 107 3.45 7.22 -7.09
N LEU A 108 3.33 7.81 -5.89
CA LEU A 108 4.42 8.03 -4.95
C LEU A 108 4.78 6.72 -4.26
N ARG A 109 6.07 6.39 -4.26
CA ARG A 109 6.64 5.26 -3.52
C ARG A 109 7.91 5.71 -2.81
N GLN A 110 8.03 5.36 -1.54
CA GLN A 110 9.17 5.73 -0.71
C GLN A 110 9.53 4.55 0.18
N TYR A 111 10.82 4.33 0.42
CA TYR A 111 11.30 3.15 1.15
C TYR A 111 12.33 3.55 2.20
N ARG A 112 12.31 2.89 3.35
CA ARG A 112 13.26 3.11 4.44
C ARG A 112 13.82 1.77 4.89
N ARG A 113 15.15 1.67 5.05
CA ARG A 113 15.76 0.53 5.72
C ARG A 113 15.44 0.61 7.22
N ILE A 114 15.10 -0.53 7.82
CA ILE A 114 14.73 -0.63 9.22
C ILE A 114 15.48 -1.78 9.89
N SER A 115 15.64 -1.70 11.21
CA SER A 115 16.28 -2.76 12.00
C SER A 115 15.44 -4.03 12.13
N GLY A 116 14.13 -3.95 11.88
CA GLY A 116 13.21 -5.08 11.99
C GLY A 116 11.74 -4.69 11.81
N GLN A 117 10.89 -5.70 11.60
CA GLN A 117 9.46 -5.52 11.34
C GLN A 117 8.67 -5.34 12.65
N THR A 118 8.83 -4.17 13.30
CA THR A 118 8.28 -3.89 14.63
C THR A 118 7.33 -2.71 14.62
N ASN A 119 6.42 -2.63 15.61
CA ASN A 119 5.54 -1.46 15.78
C ASN A 119 6.31 -0.15 16.06
N VAL A 120 7.53 -0.24 16.58
CA VAL A 120 8.39 0.92 16.86
C VAL A 120 8.87 1.50 15.54
N ASN A 121 9.41 0.64 14.67
CA ASN A 121 9.85 1.04 13.34
C ASN A 121 8.68 1.49 12.47
N THR A 122 7.51 0.83 12.53
CA THR A 122 6.31 1.30 11.82
C THR A 122 5.97 2.74 12.18
N ARG A 123 5.84 3.05 13.48
CA ARG A 123 5.48 4.41 13.91
C ARG A 123 6.56 5.44 13.56
N LYS A 124 7.83 5.10 13.79
CA LYS A 124 8.97 5.97 13.48
C LYS A 124 9.00 6.33 11.99
N GLU A 125 8.96 5.34 11.11
CA GLU A 125 9.07 5.60 9.68
C GLU A 125 7.77 6.18 9.10
N SER A 126 6.60 5.88 9.67
CA SER A 126 5.36 6.61 9.35
C SER A 126 5.47 8.08 9.73
N ALA A 127 6.04 8.43 10.89
CA ALA A 127 6.29 9.82 11.27
C ALA A 127 7.23 10.51 10.28
N TRP A 128 8.30 9.83 9.87
CA TRP A 128 9.18 10.33 8.81
C TRP A 128 8.40 10.61 7.52
N PHE A 129 7.58 9.68 7.03
CA PHE A 129 6.79 9.90 5.82
C PHE A 129 5.84 11.10 5.97
N PHE A 130 5.11 11.19 7.08
CA PHE A 130 4.15 12.28 7.30
C PHE A 130 4.82 13.66 7.37
N ASN A 131 6.01 13.74 7.97
CA ASN A 131 6.74 14.99 8.11
C ASN A 131 7.40 15.46 6.79
N ASN A 132 7.71 14.54 5.88
CA ASN A 132 8.42 14.85 4.63
C ASN A 132 7.50 14.93 3.41
N PHE A 133 6.28 14.38 3.49
CA PHE A 133 5.35 14.35 2.36
C PHE A 133 4.01 14.97 2.74
N PHE A 134 3.14 14.21 3.41
CA PHE A 134 1.82 14.65 3.86
C PHE A 134 1.21 13.64 4.83
N VAL A 135 0.16 14.07 5.54
CA VAL A 135 -0.65 13.19 6.39
C VAL A 135 -1.81 12.59 5.56
N PRO A 136 -1.84 11.27 5.30
CA PRO A 136 -2.87 10.65 4.47
C PRO A 136 -4.24 10.59 5.17
N ASP A 137 -5.31 10.36 4.41
CA ASP A 137 -6.65 10.12 4.96
C ASP A 137 -6.75 8.79 5.69
N ALA A 138 -6.15 7.77 5.09
CA ALA A 138 -6.16 6.43 5.60
C ALA A 138 -4.83 5.73 5.37
N VAL A 139 -4.52 4.78 6.24
CA VAL A 139 -3.37 3.90 6.09
C VAL A 139 -3.86 2.47 5.98
N LYS A 140 -3.56 1.83 4.85
CA LYS A 140 -3.85 0.44 4.57
C LYS A 140 -2.61 -0.42 4.85
N MET A 141 -2.79 -1.45 5.67
CA MET A 141 -1.72 -2.31 6.19
C MET A 141 -2.16 -3.77 6.22
N ASP A 142 -1.20 -4.69 6.29
CA ASP A 142 -1.49 -6.11 6.48
C ASP A 142 -1.86 -6.41 7.95
N ASN A 143 -2.05 -7.69 8.28
CA ASN A 143 -2.45 -8.12 9.63
C ASN A 143 -1.25 -8.57 10.48
N GLY A 144 -0.03 -8.19 10.12
CA GLY A 144 1.18 -8.50 10.88
C GLY A 144 1.12 -7.92 12.29
N LEU A 145 1.83 -8.54 13.25
CA LEU A 145 1.78 -8.15 14.66
C LEU A 145 2.27 -6.72 14.92
N ALA A 146 3.19 -6.21 14.08
CA ALA A 146 3.62 -4.82 14.11
C ALA A 146 2.46 -3.82 13.87
N PHE A 147 1.41 -4.26 13.19
CA PHE A 147 0.26 -3.47 12.80
C PHE A 147 -0.97 -3.77 13.67
N ILE A 148 -1.39 -5.03 13.77
CA ILE A 148 -2.63 -5.43 14.46
C ILE A 148 -2.43 -5.63 15.98
N GLY A 149 -1.19 -5.81 16.42
CA GLY A 149 -0.79 -5.80 17.84
C GLY A 149 -0.90 -7.14 18.58
N SER A 150 -1.94 -7.94 18.35
CA SER A 150 -2.17 -9.17 19.12
C SER A 150 -2.54 -10.37 18.24
N ASN A 151 -1.92 -11.52 18.52
CA ASN A 151 -2.21 -12.78 17.83
C ASN A 151 -3.35 -13.59 18.46
N SER A 152 -3.79 -13.23 19.67
CA SER A 152 -4.72 -14.05 20.46
C SER A 152 -5.78 -13.23 21.20
N ALA A 153 -5.41 -12.11 21.81
CA ALA A 153 -6.36 -11.24 22.49
C ALA A 153 -7.36 -10.64 21.50
N LYS A 154 -8.64 -10.72 21.86
CA LYS A 154 -9.75 -10.26 21.04
C LYS A 154 -9.93 -8.75 21.10
N ARG A 155 -10.33 -8.14 19.99
CA ARG A 155 -10.74 -6.72 19.90
C ARG A 155 -9.72 -5.73 20.47
N THR A 156 -8.44 -6.05 20.34
CA THR A 156 -7.34 -5.18 20.80
C THR A 156 -7.02 -4.11 19.79
N ILE A 157 -6.49 -2.99 20.28
CA ILE A 157 -6.03 -1.88 19.47
C ILE A 157 -4.52 -1.74 19.68
N SER A 158 -3.77 -1.85 18.59
CA SER A 158 -2.32 -1.78 18.64
C SER A 158 -1.80 -0.38 18.89
N LYS A 159 -0.54 -0.27 19.35
CA LYS A 159 0.16 1.02 19.47
C LYS A 159 0.25 1.76 18.12
N THR A 160 0.37 1.02 17.01
CA THR A 160 0.38 1.58 15.66
C THR A 160 -0.96 2.22 15.31
N VAL A 161 -2.08 1.55 15.60
CA VAL A 161 -3.43 2.12 15.38
C VAL A 161 -3.66 3.34 16.26
N LYS A 162 -3.26 3.29 17.55
CA LYS A 162 -3.36 4.44 18.46
C LYS A 162 -2.57 5.66 17.93
N TYR A 163 -1.37 5.43 17.39
CA TYR A 163 -0.56 6.47 16.77
C TYR A 163 -1.25 7.11 15.55
N LEU A 164 -1.87 6.30 14.68
CA LEU A 164 -2.61 6.81 13.51
C LEU A 164 -3.82 7.66 13.91
N PHE A 165 -4.56 7.25 14.94
CA PHE A 165 -5.67 8.06 15.46
C PHE A 165 -5.22 9.40 16.04
N GLY A 166 -4.07 9.44 16.71
CA GLY A 166 -3.47 10.70 17.16
C GLY A 166 -3.07 11.65 16.02
N LYS A 167 -3.14 11.20 14.76
CA LYS A 167 -2.91 11.99 13.55
C LYS A 167 -4.18 12.13 12.67
N ASN A 168 -5.35 11.76 13.20
CA ASN A 168 -6.62 11.76 12.46
C ASN A 168 -6.57 10.91 11.17
N ILE A 169 -5.91 9.75 11.22
CA ILE A 169 -5.75 8.82 10.10
C ILE A 169 -6.60 7.57 10.35
N ILE A 170 -7.33 7.11 9.33
CA ILE A 170 -8.16 5.90 9.39
C ILE A 170 -7.32 4.65 9.06
N PRO A 171 -7.19 3.66 9.97
CA PRO A 171 -6.55 2.39 9.66
C PRO A 171 -7.46 1.47 8.82
N ILE A 172 -6.88 0.82 7.82
CA ILE A 172 -7.52 -0.20 6.98
C ILE A 172 -6.67 -1.48 7.00
N PHE A 173 -7.23 -2.59 7.45
CA PHE A 173 -6.55 -3.89 7.43
C PHE A 173 -6.95 -4.70 6.20
N THR A 174 -5.98 -5.18 5.43
CA THR A 174 -6.23 -6.04 4.27
C THR A 174 -6.70 -7.43 4.68
N ASN A 175 -7.16 -8.25 3.73
CA ASN A 175 -7.50 -9.64 4.05
C ASN A 175 -6.24 -10.42 4.44
N PRO A 176 -6.26 -11.20 5.54
CA PRO A 176 -5.13 -12.05 5.92
C PRO A 176 -4.72 -13.00 4.78
N ARG A 177 -3.41 -13.24 4.65
CA ARG A 177 -2.82 -14.27 3.76
C ARG A 177 -3.38 -14.23 2.32
N SER A 178 -3.61 -13.05 1.78
CA SER A 178 -4.12 -12.87 0.42
C SER A 178 -3.10 -12.12 -0.44
N PRO A 179 -2.16 -12.84 -1.09
CA PRO A 179 -1.13 -12.23 -1.94
C PRO A 179 -1.71 -11.27 -2.99
N TRP A 180 -2.91 -11.57 -3.48
CA TRP A 180 -3.60 -10.86 -4.56
C TRP A 180 -4.25 -9.52 -4.17
N ASN A 181 -4.61 -9.30 -2.90
CA ASN A 181 -5.31 -8.08 -2.45
C ASN A 181 -4.41 -6.87 -2.25
N ASN A 182 -3.11 -7.13 -2.32
CA ASN A 182 -2.06 -6.17 -2.25
C ASN A 182 -1.68 -5.67 -3.65
N GLY A 183 -2.53 -5.67 -4.67
CA GLY A 183 -2.11 -5.34 -6.05
C GLY A 183 -1.24 -4.07 -6.23
N SER A 184 -1.37 -3.06 -5.36
CA SER A 184 -0.47 -1.90 -5.27
C SER A 184 0.78 -2.11 -4.40
N VAL A 185 0.71 -2.86 -3.30
CA VAL A 185 1.87 -3.34 -2.51
C VAL A 185 2.68 -4.41 -3.26
N GLU A 186 2.08 -5.41 -3.89
CA GLU A 186 2.69 -6.34 -4.85
C GLU A 186 3.30 -5.55 -6.03
N GLY A 187 2.61 -4.50 -6.50
CA GLY A 187 3.17 -3.57 -7.49
C GLY A 187 4.38 -2.80 -6.95
N SER A 188 4.30 -2.28 -5.73
CA SER A 188 5.34 -1.50 -5.05
C SER A 188 6.56 -2.36 -4.68
N ASN A 189 6.35 -3.49 -4.01
CA ASN A 189 7.39 -4.48 -3.70
C ASN A 189 8.01 -5.04 -4.98
N SER A 190 7.22 -5.29 -6.03
CA SER A 190 7.76 -5.71 -7.34
C SER A 190 8.57 -4.60 -8.01
N VAL A 191 8.18 -3.33 -7.85
CA VAL A 191 8.97 -2.18 -8.28
C VAL A 191 10.28 -2.12 -7.50
N PHE A 192 10.24 -2.15 -6.17
CA PHE A 192 11.44 -2.18 -5.32
C PHE A 192 12.38 -3.33 -5.69
N VAL A 193 11.86 -4.55 -5.83
CA VAL A 193 12.68 -5.72 -6.15
C VAL A 193 13.32 -5.60 -7.52
N ARG A 194 12.52 -5.32 -8.55
CA ARG A 194 13.02 -5.33 -9.93
C ARG A 194 13.94 -4.15 -10.22
N ASN A 195 13.69 -3.02 -9.58
CA ASN A 195 14.29 -1.75 -9.98
C ASN A 195 15.30 -1.20 -8.98
N PHE A 196 15.34 -1.76 -7.78
CA PHE A 196 16.36 -1.46 -6.78
C PHE A 196 17.12 -2.73 -6.43
N TRP A 197 16.46 -3.69 -5.76
CA TRP A 197 17.17 -4.82 -5.16
C TRP A 197 17.93 -5.70 -6.16
N ASN A 198 17.34 -5.99 -7.32
CA ASN A 198 17.95 -6.86 -8.33
C ASN A 198 18.88 -6.12 -9.29
N LYS A 199 18.91 -4.78 -9.24
CA LYS A 199 19.74 -3.96 -10.13
C LYS A 199 21.13 -3.72 -9.57
N PHE A 200 21.26 -3.66 -8.26
CA PHE A 200 22.50 -3.34 -7.59
C PHE A 200 23.04 -4.56 -6.84
N GLU A 201 24.36 -4.68 -6.82
CA GLU A 201 25.04 -5.45 -5.81
C GLU A 201 25.29 -4.56 -4.59
N PHE A 202 25.21 -5.14 -3.39
CA PHE A 202 25.35 -4.43 -2.13
C PHE A 202 26.47 -5.03 -1.31
N SER A 203 27.42 -4.19 -0.89
CA SER A 203 28.57 -4.62 -0.07
C SER A 203 28.34 -4.38 1.43
N SER A 204 27.55 -3.36 1.79
CA SER A 204 27.26 -3.00 3.18
C SER A 204 25.86 -2.40 3.34
N ALA A 205 25.49 -2.14 4.59
CA ALA A 205 24.24 -1.47 4.92
C ALA A 205 24.25 0.02 4.52
N GLU A 206 25.41 0.66 4.62
CA GLU A 206 25.64 2.05 4.24
C GLU A 206 25.54 2.22 2.71
N ASP A 207 26.07 1.26 1.94
CA ASP A 207 25.93 1.21 0.49
C ASP A 207 24.45 1.07 0.06
N ILE A 208 23.69 0.23 0.78
CA ILE A 208 22.23 0.15 0.59
C ILE A 208 21.57 1.51 0.82
N ASP A 209 21.91 2.20 1.92
CA ASP A 209 21.26 3.45 2.28
C ASP A 209 21.52 4.56 1.24
N GLY A 210 22.76 4.70 0.75
CA GLY A 210 23.10 5.67 -0.29
C GLY A 210 22.38 5.39 -1.62
N LYS A 211 22.35 4.13 -2.07
CA LYS A 211 21.60 3.74 -3.28
C LYS A 211 20.08 3.90 -3.09
N LEU A 212 19.58 3.64 -1.88
CA LEU A 212 18.15 3.75 -1.57
C LEU A 212 17.67 5.20 -1.62
N GLU A 213 18.50 6.15 -1.18
CA GLU A 213 18.25 7.58 -1.30
C GLU A 213 18.08 8.00 -2.76
N LEU A 214 19.00 7.61 -3.64
CA LEU A 214 18.91 7.87 -5.09
C LEU A 214 17.67 7.24 -5.73
N PHE A 215 17.31 6.03 -5.29
CA PHE A 215 16.10 5.35 -5.76
C PHE A 215 14.82 6.08 -5.33
N ASN A 216 14.76 6.54 -4.08
CA ASN A 216 13.64 7.31 -3.55
C ASN A 216 13.49 8.68 -4.24
N GLN A 217 14.61 9.36 -4.50
CA GLN A 217 14.65 10.61 -5.26
C GLN A 217 14.11 10.42 -6.68
N SER A 218 14.57 9.37 -7.37
CA SER A 218 14.04 9.01 -8.69
C SER A 218 12.54 8.72 -8.62
N SER A 219 12.08 7.98 -7.60
CA SER A 219 10.65 7.70 -7.44
C SER A 219 9.82 8.95 -7.19
N LEU A 220 10.39 9.99 -6.57
CA LEU A 220 9.73 11.27 -6.37
C LEU A 220 9.59 12.04 -7.69
N GLU A 221 10.66 12.11 -8.49
CA GLU A 221 10.67 12.79 -9.80
C GLU A 221 9.62 12.25 -10.78
N TYR A 222 9.35 10.94 -10.70
CA TYR A 222 8.37 10.24 -11.53
C TYR A 222 6.99 10.10 -10.89
N SER A 223 6.83 10.53 -9.64
CA SER A 223 5.52 10.61 -9.00
C SER A 223 4.75 11.82 -9.51
N ASP A 224 3.44 11.81 -9.31
CA ASP A 224 2.54 12.95 -9.54
C ASP A 224 2.32 13.72 -8.22
N TYR A 225 3.27 13.61 -7.29
CA TYR A 225 3.24 14.35 -6.03
C TYR A 225 3.81 15.75 -6.22
N GLU A 226 3.00 16.75 -5.90
CA GLU A 226 3.42 18.13 -5.73
C GLU A 226 3.00 18.60 -4.33
N GLN A 227 3.98 18.96 -3.51
CA GLN A 227 3.77 19.26 -2.09
C GLN A 227 2.78 20.41 -1.86
N ASN A 228 2.75 21.39 -2.78
CA ASN A 228 1.92 22.59 -2.67
C ASN A 228 0.44 22.36 -3.05
N GLU A 229 0.10 21.23 -3.69
CA GLU A 229 -1.26 20.93 -4.17
C GLU A 229 -2.07 20.06 -3.19
N LEU A 230 -1.43 19.47 -2.19
CA LEU A 230 -2.14 18.69 -1.18
C LEU A 230 -2.63 19.63 -0.07
N GLU A 231 -3.86 20.11 -0.23
CA GLU A 231 -4.52 20.98 0.77
C GLU A 231 -4.46 20.35 2.18
N ASN A 232 -4.18 21.19 3.17
CA ASN A 232 -4.33 20.81 4.58
C ASN A 232 -5.79 20.42 4.82
N LYS A 233 -6.01 19.23 5.41
CA LYS A 233 -7.35 18.72 5.67
C LYS A 233 -8.22 19.74 6.40
N ASN A 234 -9.41 19.98 5.85
CA ASN A 234 -10.49 20.71 6.51
C ASN A 234 -10.81 20.13 7.90
N ASP A 235 -11.20 21.01 8.83
CA ASP A 235 -11.59 20.79 10.25
C ASP A 235 -12.85 19.92 10.45
N LYS A 236 -13.00 18.83 9.68
CA LYS A 236 -14.06 17.86 9.94
C LYS A 236 -13.72 17.08 11.20
N LYS A 237 -14.68 17.03 12.13
CA LYS A 237 -14.59 16.25 13.37
C LYS A 237 -14.20 14.80 13.06
N PHE A 238 -12.99 14.40 13.44
CA PHE A 238 -12.49 13.05 13.27
C PHE A 238 -13.29 12.06 14.12
N ILE A 239 -13.71 10.95 13.52
CA ILE A 239 -14.39 9.85 14.21
C ILE A 239 -13.47 8.63 14.14
N PRO A 240 -12.96 8.12 15.27
CA PRO A 240 -12.06 6.98 15.27
C PRO A 240 -12.79 5.71 14.82
N GLN A 241 -12.33 5.17 13.71
CA GLN A 241 -12.89 3.97 13.08
C GLN A 241 -11.79 3.14 12.44
N ILE A 242 -12.00 1.82 12.40
CA ILE A 242 -11.08 0.87 11.77
C ILE A 242 -11.83 0.12 10.68
N TYR A 243 -11.22 -0.01 9.51
CA TYR A 243 -11.77 -0.81 8.42
C TYR A 243 -11.04 -2.14 8.27
N PHE A 244 -11.77 -3.19 7.91
CA PHE A 244 -11.25 -4.52 7.66
C PHE A 244 -11.78 -5.05 6.34
N ILE A 245 -10.89 -5.29 5.38
CA ILE A 245 -11.21 -5.99 4.15
C ILE A 245 -11.10 -7.48 4.45
N ARG A 246 -12.16 -8.26 4.22
CA ARG A 246 -12.15 -9.71 4.48
C ARG A 246 -12.73 -10.48 3.32
N LYS A 247 -12.15 -11.63 3.02
CA LYS A 247 -12.78 -12.66 2.20
C LYS A 247 -13.59 -13.56 3.12
N VAL A 248 -14.85 -13.80 2.77
CA VAL A 248 -15.69 -14.74 3.51
C VAL A 248 -15.22 -16.16 3.17
N ASN A 249 -14.91 -16.94 4.20
CA ASN A 249 -14.54 -18.34 4.07
C ASN A 249 -15.72 -19.22 4.48
N GLU A 250 -15.79 -20.42 3.94
CA GLU A 250 -16.78 -21.40 4.37
C GLU A 250 -16.37 -22.03 5.70
N ASN A 251 -17.30 -22.10 6.64
CA ASN A 251 -17.14 -22.85 7.87
C ASN A 251 -17.66 -24.29 7.71
N GLN A 252 -16.75 -25.20 7.38
CA GLN A 252 -17.04 -26.63 7.20
C GLN A 252 -17.66 -27.31 8.45
N ARG A 253 -17.49 -26.74 9.65
CA ARG A 253 -18.00 -27.31 10.92
C ARG A 253 -19.39 -26.80 11.30
N LYS A 254 -19.92 -25.77 10.63
CA LYS A 254 -21.22 -25.16 10.94
C LYS A 254 -22.17 -25.19 9.74
N GLY A 255 -22.27 -26.34 9.08
CA GLY A 255 -23.22 -26.55 7.98
C GLY A 255 -22.97 -25.65 6.76
N GLY A 256 -21.71 -25.26 6.51
CA GLY A 256 -21.35 -24.48 5.31
C GLY A 256 -21.60 -22.98 5.39
N LYS A 257 -21.89 -22.40 6.58
CA LYS A 257 -22.06 -20.95 6.71
C LYS A 257 -20.80 -20.15 6.40
N GLY A 258 -20.95 -18.94 5.88
CA GLY A 258 -19.85 -18.01 5.69
C GLY A 258 -19.28 -17.48 7.01
N GLU A 259 -17.97 -17.28 7.08
CA GLU A 259 -17.30 -16.64 8.22
C GLU A 259 -16.17 -15.69 7.81
N ILE A 260 -16.00 -14.62 8.59
CA ILE A 260 -14.83 -13.74 8.57
C ILE A 260 -14.19 -13.68 9.95
N ASN A 261 -12.88 -13.40 10.01
CA ASN A 261 -12.17 -13.15 11.26
C ASN A 261 -11.82 -11.67 11.40
N ILE A 262 -12.23 -11.02 12.49
CA ILE A 262 -11.86 -9.65 12.82
C ILE A 262 -11.31 -9.64 14.24
N LEU A 263 -10.06 -9.21 14.41
CA LEU A 263 -9.38 -9.08 15.70
C LEU A 263 -9.57 -10.30 16.61
N ASN A 264 -9.24 -11.49 16.08
CA ASN A 264 -9.34 -12.78 16.77
C ASN A 264 -10.77 -13.22 17.12
N GLU A 265 -11.78 -12.63 16.49
CA GLU A 265 -13.18 -13.06 16.59
C GLU A 265 -13.73 -13.52 15.25
N LYS A 266 -14.42 -14.67 15.29
CA LYS A 266 -15.16 -15.20 14.15
C LYS A 266 -16.53 -14.58 14.10
N ILE A 267 -16.92 -14.11 12.91
CA ILE A 267 -18.21 -13.49 12.65
C ILE A 267 -18.86 -14.28 11.54
N GLU A 268 -19.98 -14.90 11.85
CA GLU A 268 -20.80 -15.64 10.88
C GLU A 268 -21.52 -14.66 9.95
N LEU A 269 -21.59 -15.02 8.67
CA LEU A 269 -22.27 -14.33 7.59
C LEU A 269 -23.11 -15.35 6.80
N PRO A 270 -24.08 -14.87 6.00
CA PRO A 270 -24.79 -15.74 5.06
C PRO A 270 -23.83 -16.44 4.08
N ASP A 271 -24.19 -17.65 3.67
CA ASP A 271 -23.42 -18.50 2.75
C ASP A 271 -23.31 -17.93 1.33
N GLU A 272 -24.29 -17.14 0.88
CA GLU A 272 -24.26 -16.42 -0.40
C GLU A 272 -23.02 -15.50 -0.58
N TYR A 273 -22.37 -15.09 0.52
CA TYR A 273 -21.16 -14.27 0.49
C TYR A 273 -19.85 -15.06 0.48
N ILE A 274 -19.90 -16.40 0.58
CA ILE A 274 -18.69 -17.23 0.57
C ILE A 274 -17.87 -16.96 -0.68
N ASN A 275 -16.55 -16.89 -0.50
CA ASN A 275 -15.58 -16.51 -1.52
C ASN A 275 -15.66 -15.06 -2.04
N LEU A 276 -16.59 -14.24 -1.54
CA LEU A 276 -16.66 -12.82 -1.85
C LEU A 276 -15.89 -11.99 -0.82
N TYR A 277 -15.47 -10.80 -1.24
CA TYR A 277 -14.92 -9.80 -0.35
C TYR A 277 -16.01 -8.93 0.26
N ILE A 278 -15.79 -8.57 1.51
CA ILE A 278 -16.59 -7.61 2.26
C ILE A 278 -15.68 -6.52 2.83
N LEU A 279 -16.29 -5.40 3.22
CA LEU A 279 -15.65 -4.34 3.98
C LEU A 279 -16.36 -4.20 5.32
N SER A 280 -15.64 -4.40 6.42
CA SER A 280 -16.18 -4.13 7.75
C SER A 280 -15.68 -2.79 8.28
N LYS A 281 -16.56 -2.05 8.95
CA LYS A 281 -16.29 -0.77 9.61
C LYS A 281 -16.55 -0.93 11.10
N TRP A 282 -15.53 -0.75 11.93
CA TRP A 282 -15.64 -0.72 13.37
C TRP A 282 -15.59 0.73 13.86
N ASN A 283 -16.73 1.25 14.32
CA ASN A 283 -16.81 2.57 14.93
C ASN A 283 -16.45 2.46 16.41
N LEU A 284 -15.36 3.12 16.82
CA LEU A 284 -14.85 2.99 18.19
C LEU A 284 -15.61 3.84 19.20
N LYS A 285 -16.32 4.88 18.74
CA LYS A 285 -17.15 5.71 19.61
C LYS A 285 -18.44 5.00 20.00
N THR A 286 -19.09 4.32 19.04
CA THR A 286 -20.33 3.58 19.30
C THR A 286 -20.09 2.11 19.64
N GLU A 287 -18.85 1.65 19.50
CA GLU A 287 -18.45 0.24 19.62
C GLU A 287 -19.29 -0.70 18.75
N MET A 288 -19.69 -0.23 17.57
CA MET A 288 -20.48 -1.00 16.61
C MET A 288 -19.63 -1.42 15.42
N LEU A 289 -19.75 -2.69 15.07
CA LEU A 289 -19.20 -3.25 13.85
C LEU A 289 -20.30 -3.39 12.79
N TYR A 290 -20.00 -2.88 11.60
CA TYR A 290 -20.84 -2.98 10.41
C TYR A 290 -20.08 -3.79 9.37
N VAL A 291 -20.76 -4.70 8.68
CA VAL A 291 -20.20 -5.50 7.58
C VAL A 291 -20.97 -5.16 6.32
N TYR A 292 -20.24 -4.69 5.31
CA TYR A 292 -20.80 -4.23 4.04
C TYR A 292 -20.30 -5.08 2.88
N PHE A 293 -21.18 -5.25 1.90
CA PHE A 293 -20.86 -5.80 0.59
C PHE A 293 -20.95 -4.69 -0.47
N GLU A 294 -20.04 -4.70 -1.44
CA GLU A 294 -20.10 -3.83 -2.59
C GLU A 294 -20.70 -4.61 -3.77
N ASN A 295 -21.89 -4.22 -4.21
CA ASN A 295 -22.47 -4.74 -5.43
C ASN A 295 -22.66 -3.60 -6.43
N GLU A 296 -21.97 -3.67 -7.57
CA GLU A 296 -22.08 -2.65 -8.63
C GLU A 296 -21.87 -1.21 -8.12
N GLY A 297 -20.95 -1.05 -7.15
CA GLY A 297 -20.63 0.23 -6.53
C GLY A 297 -21.61 0.71 -5.46
N LYS A 298 -22.66 -0.06 -5.13
CA LYS A 298 -23.58 0.23 -4.04
C LYS A 298 -23.16 -0.46 -2.75
N GLU A 299 -23.25 0.28 -1.65
CA GLU A 299 -23.05 -0.25 -0.29
C GLU A 299 -24.29 -1.04 0.14
N ILE A 300 -24.10 -2.31 0.52
CA ILE A 300 -25.16 -3.17 1.07
C ILE A 300 -24.75 -3.59 2.48
N LEU A 301 -25.55 -3.25 3.50
CA LEU A 301 -25.31 -3.69 4.88
C LEU A 301 -25.71 -5.16 5.05
N ILE A 302 -24.73 -6.03 5.30
CA ILE A 302 -24.93 -7.45 5.56
C ILE A 302 -25.22 -7.71 7.03
N LYS A 303 -24.44 -7.07 7.91
CA LYS A 303 -24.50 -7.34 9.36
C LYS A 303 -24.13 -6.11 10.17
N LYS A 304 -24.82 -5.94 11.31
CA LYS A 304 -24.55 -4.92 12.33
C LYS A 304 -24.55 -5.59 13.70
N MET A 305 -23.52 -5.35 14.51
CA MET A 305 -23.41 -5.94 15.84
C MET A 305 -22.58 -5.08 16.81
N LYS A 306 -22.81 -5.26 18.12
CA LYS A 306 -21.92 -4.73 19.16
C LYS A 306 -20.56 -5.40 19.07
N PHE A 307 -19.50 -4.61 19.18
CA PHE A 307 -18.11 -5.05 19.08
C PHE A 307 -17.25 -4.18 20.01
N GLN A 308 -17.35 -4.47 21.31
CA GLN A 308 -16.76 -3.65 22.38
C GLN A 308 -15.24 -3.72 22.39
N ILE A 309 -14.57 -2.59 22.59
CA ILE A 309 -13.12 -2.53 22.66
C ILE A 309 -12.64 -3.36 23.85
N ASN A 310 -11.53 -4.08 23.67
CA ASN A 310 -10.90 -4.77 24.78
C ASN A 310 -10.54 -3.76 25.89
N LYS A 311 -10.88 -4.07 27.15
CA LYS A 311 -10.61 -3.19 28.30
C LYS A 311 -9.15 -2.75 28.39
N ASN A 312 -8.21 -3.62 28.04
CA ASN A 312 -6.77 -3.34 28.07
C ASN A 312 -6.28 -2.51 26.87
N SER A 313 -7.17 -2.21 25.92
CA SER A 313 -6.88 -1.47 24.69
C SER A 313 -7.64 -0.16 24.58
N GLN A 314 -8.34 0.27 25.63
CA GLN A 314 -9.09 1.52 25.64
C GLN A 314 -8.22 2.69 25.15
N ILE A 315 -8.88 3.57 24.39
CA ILE A 315 -8.34 4.83 23.92
C ILE A 315 -9.18 5.91 24.60
N SER A 316 -8.53 6.96 25.11
CA SER A 316 -9.24 8.20 25.44
C SER A 316 -9.64 8.84 24.11
N ILE A 317 -10.88 8.61 23.68
CA ILE A 317 -11.44 9.13 22.42
C ILE A 317 -11.89 10.58 22.60
#